data_AF-A0A817RA17-F1
#
_entry.id   AF-A0A817RA17-F1
#
_cell.length_a   1.000
_cell.length_b   1.000
_cell.length_c   1.000
_cell.angle_alpha   90.00
_cell.angle_beta   90.00
_cell.angle_gamma   90.00
#
_symmetry.space_group_name_H-M   'P 1'
#
loop_
_entity.id
_entity.type
_entity.pdbx_description
1 polymer ?
#
loop_
_entity_poly.entity_id
_entity_poly.type
_entity_poly.pdbx_seq_one_letter_code
_entity_poly.pdbx_strand_id
1 'polypeptide(L)'
;MSNLFNLPFSFSIYSQTLKNLLQHRINIQLNSNEDKWSEKAIKGLIKRLTKTSMIDDLQTALDSKNSETRCVTISRDAQNKLVEPNPSSTVRKAFNDITPVVAFCRIWRWPDLNTHLELRPIKTCSYAFQHEKDQICVNPYHYEQVVAPCKEYILAICCVSLNTETVSTDYTGIRIRYNIELITYEGGTRSD
;
A
#
# COMPACT_ATOMS: atom_id res chain seq x y z
N MET A 1 50.35 -7.10 1.95
CA MET A 1 49.51 -6.80 3.13
C MET A 1 48.47 -5.77 2.73
N SER A 2 47.25 -6.23 2.44
CA SER A 2 46.06 -5.38 2.34
C SER A 2 44.81 -6.27 2.43
N ASN A 3 44.28 -6.34 3.65
CA ASN A 3 42.88 -6.51 4.04
C ASN A 3 42.06 -7.67 3.45
N LEU A 4 42.25 -8.84 4.06
CA LEU A 4 41.31 -9.99 4.05
C LEU A 4 40.43 -10.00 5.31
N PHE A 5 39.68 -8.94 5.64
CA PHE A 5 38.66 -9.02 6.71
C PHE A 5 37.56 -7.97 6.50
N ASN A 6 36.41 -8.39 5.94
CA ASN A 6 35.03 -7.92 6.25
C ASN A 6 33.98 -8.04 5.10
N LEU A 7 33.93 -9.14 4.36
CA LEU A 7 32.70 -9.52 3.63
C LEU A 7 32.56 -11.06 3.62
N PRO A 8 31.85 -11.66 4.60
CA PRO A 8 30.73 -12.55 4.22
C PRO A 8 29.52 -12.62 5.19
N PHE A 9 29.59 -12.02 6.39
CA PHE A 9 28.52 -12.18 7.40
C PHE A 9 27.22 -11.45 7.03
N SER A 10 27.34 -10.24 6.49
CA SER A 10 26.20 -9.41 6.08
C SER A 10 25.39 -10.02 4.93
N PHE A 11 26.01 -10.78 4.02
CA PHE A 11 25.31 -11.41 2.89
C PHE A 11 24.46 -12.61 3.34
N SER A 12 24.97 -13.39 4.29
CA SER A 12 24.25 -14.54 4.87
C SER A 12 22.99 -14.11 5.64
N ILE A 13 23.11 -13.10 6.51
CA ILE A 13 21.98 -12.57 7.29
C ILE A 13 20.94 -11.92 6.37
N TYR A 14 21.38 -11.15 5.37
CA TYR A 14 20.47 -10.54 4.39
C TYR A 14 19.66 -11.58 3.63
N SER A 15 20.30 -12.68 3.22
CA SER A 15 19.66 -13.80 2.52
C SER A 15 18.61 -14.51 3.40
N GLN A 16 18.94 -14.78 4.67
CA GLN A 16 17.99 -15.46 5.57
C GLN A 16 16.81 -14.55 5.95
N THR A 17 17.08 -13.28 6.23
CA THR A 17 16.05 -12.28 6.53
C THR A 17 15.04 -12.18 5.39
N LEU A 18 15.53 -12.08 4.15
CA LEU A 18 14.66 -12.02 2.97
C LEU A 18 13.77 -13.25 2.85
N LYS A 19 14.33 -14.45 3.03
CA LYS A 19 13.54 -15.70 3.00
C LYS A 19 12.44 -15.70 4.06
N ASN A 20 12.77 -15.32 5.29
CA ASN A 20 11.81 -15.25 6.39
C ASN A 20 10.67 -14.26 6.08
N LEU A 21 11.00 -13.06 5.60
CA LEU A 21 9.99 -12.04 5.25
C LEU A 21 9.13 -12.46 4.05
N LEU A 22 9.70 -13.19 3.08
CA LEU A 22 8.97 -13.72 1.92
C LEU A 22 8.00 -14.84 2.29
N GLN A 23 8.28 -15.60 3.35
CA GLN A 23 7.41 -16.67 3.84
C GLN A 23 6.10 -16.13 4.43
N HIS A 24 6.10 -14.90 4.94
CA HIS A 24 4.92 -14.22 5.48
C HIS A 24 3.99 -13.65 4.40
N ARG A 25 4.36 -13.70 3.12
CA ARG A 25 3.51 -13.20 2.03
C ARG A 25 2.19 -13.96 2.02
N ILE A 26 1.08 -13.23 1.85
CA ILE A 26 -0.21 -13.88 1.67
C ILE A 26 -0.31 -14.37 0.23
N ASN A 27 -0.41 -15.69 0.08
CA ASN A 27 -0.26 -16.38 -1.19
C ASN A 27 -1.60 -16.41 -1.96
N ILE A 28 -2.02 -15.26 -2.47
CA ILE A 28 -3.21 -15.17 -3.33
C ILE A 28 -2.76 -14.72 -4.72
N GLN A 29 -2.27 -15.67 -5.51
CA GLN A 29 -2.06 -15.52 -6.95
C GLN A 29 -1.10 -14.39 -7.40
N LEU A 30 0.04 -14.21 -6.72
CA LEU A 30 1.12 -13.43 -7.32
C LEU A 30 1.55 -14.13 -8.61
N ASN A 31 1.27 -13.52 -9.76
CA ASN A 31 1.87 -13.99 -11.00
C ASN A 31 3.39 -13.73 -10.96
N SER A 32 4.16 -14.31 -11.89
CA SER A 32 5.63 -14.20 -11.91
C SER A 32 6.15 -12.75 -11.82
N ASN A 33 5.39 -11.76 -12.30
CA ASN A 33 5.79 -10.36 -12.24
C ASN A 33 5.51 -9.73 -10.87
N GLU A 34 4.36 -10.02 -10.24
CA GLU A 34 4.06 -9.54 -8.88
C GLU A 34 4.98 -10.18 -7.84
N ASP A 35 5.36 -11.45 -8.03
CA ASP A 35 6.34 -12.12 -7.20
C ASP A 35 7.68 -11.39 -7.20
N LYS A 36 8.24 -11.14 -8.40
CA LYS A 36 9.50 -10.39 -8.57
C LYS A 36 9.40 -8.98 -7.98
N TRP A 37 8.26 -8.32 -8.15
CA TRP A 37 8.01 -7.01 -7.58
C TRP A 37 8.02 -7.04 -6.05
N SER A 38 7.32 -7.99 -5.43
CA SER A 38 7.24 -8.13 -3.97
C SER A 38 8.62 -8.42 -3.37
N GLU A 39 9.42 -9.27 -4.01
CA GLU A 39 10.78 -9.56 -3.59
C GLU A 39 11.67 -8.31 -3.67
N LYS A 40 11.56 -7.52 -4.74
CA LYS A 40 12.31 -6.27 -4.89
C LYS A 40 11.92 -5.24 -3.82
N ALA A 41 10.63 -5.10 -3.53
CA ALA A 41 10.13 -4.20 -2.49
C ALA A 41 10.65 -4.61 -1.10
N ILE A 42 10.59 -5.89 -0.76
CA ILE A 42 11.11 -6.42 0.52
C ILE A 42 12.62 -6.23 0.61
N LYS A 43 13.38 -6.52 -0.45
CA LYS A 43 14.84 -6.24 -0.51
C LYS A 43 15.15 -4.77 -0.23
N GLY A 44 14.39 -3.87 -0.86
CA GLY A 44 14.49 -2.43 -0.64
C GLY A 44 14.24 -2.05 0.82
N LEU A 45 13.24 -2.68 1.46
CA LEU A 45 12.92 -2.44 2.86
C LEU A 45 14.03 -2.95 3.79
N ILE A 46 14.49 -4.18 3.61
CA ILE A 46 15.58 -4.76 4.41
C ILE A 46 16.79 -3.84 4.38
N LYS A 47 17.23 -3.39 3.20
CA LYS A 47 18.39 -2.49 3.05
C LYS A 47 18.24 -1.19 3.86
N ARG A 48 17.01 -0.69 4.05
CA ARG A 48 16.74 0.51 4.86
C ARG A 48 16.67 0.18 6.34
N LEU A 49 15.98 -0.88 6.72
CA LEU A 49 15.83 -1.29 8.13
C LEU A 49 17.14 -1.80 8.74
N THR A 50 18.06 -2.33 7.94
CA THR A 50 19.42 -2.63 8.39
C THR A 50 20.19 -1.37 8.78
N LYS A 51 19.93 -0.23 8.13
CA LYS A 51 20.58 1.05 8.49
C LYS A 51 20.01 1.66 9.76
N THR A 52 18.73 1.42 10.05
CA THR A 52 18.04 1.95 11.24
C THR A 52 17.96 0.93 12.38
N SER A 53 18.50 -0.28 12.20
CA SER A 53 18.46 -1.39 13.17
C SER A 53 17.04 -1.78 13.62
N MET A 54 16.07 -1.78 12.69
CA MET A 54 14.65 -2.07 12.95
C MET A 54 14.17 -3.38 12.30
N ILE A 55 15.08 -4.20 11.79
CA ILE A 55 14.73 -5.43 11.08
C ILE A 55 14.12 -6.49 12.01
N ASP A 56 14.63 -6.59 13.24
CA ASP A 56 14.15 -7.54 14.24
C ASP A 56 12.75 -7.18 14.74
N ASP A 57 12.44 -5.87 14.80
CA ASP A 57 11.10 -5.38 15.12
C ASP A 57 10.09 -5.79 14.06
N LEU A 58 10.47 -5.69 12.78
CA LEU A 58 9.63 -6.13 11.68
C LEU A 58 9.41 -7.65 11.71
N GLN A 59 10.46 -8.44 11.93
CA GLN A 59 10.33 -9.89 12.06
C GLN A 59 9.39 -10.26 13.21
N THR A 60 9.60 -9.67 14.39
CA THR A 60 8.75 -9.87 15.56
C THR A 60 7.29 -9.51 15.27
N ALA A 61 7.03 -8.39 14.59
CA ALA A 61 5.69 -7.99 14.19
C ALA A 61 5.02 -9.00 13.26
N LEU A 62 5.75 -9.51 12.27
CA LEU A 62 5.22 -10.49 11.31
C LEU A 62 4.99 -11.87 11.94
N ASP A 63 5.90 -12.33 12.80
CA ASP A 63 5.81 -13.62 13.47
C ASP A 63 4.67 -13.63 14.50
N SER A 64 4.57 -12.59 15.33
CA SER A 64 3.56 -12.49 16.39
C SER A 64 2.19 -12.04 15.88
N LYS A 65 2.14 -11.37 14.73
CA LYS A 65 0.92 -10.71 14.19
C LYS A 65 0.26 -9.76 15.17
N ASN A 66 1.05 -9.17 16.08
CA ASN A 66 0.56 -8.37 17.19
C ASN A 66 0.73 -6.86 16.93
N SER A 67 -0.34 -6.11 17.13
CA SER A 67 -0.40 -4.65 17.04
C SER A 67 0.39 -3.91 18.14
N GLU A 68 0.73 -4.57 19.24
CA GLU A 68 1.51 -4.00 20.35
C GLU A 68 3.02 -3.96 20.07
N THR A 69 3.47 -4.54 18.96
CA THR A 69 4.87 -4.48 18.54
C THR A 69 5.31 -3.05 18.21
N ARG A 70 6.63 -2.80 18.22
CA ARG A 70 7.17 -1.46 17.96
C ARG A 70 6.85 -0.97 16.54
N CYS A 71 6.84 0.36 16.38
CA CYS A 71 6.75 0.97 15.06
C CYS A 71 7.98 0.58 14.24
N VAL A 72 7.78 0.21 12.97
CA VAL A 72 8.86 0.00 12.00
C VAL A 72 8.83 1.17 11.04
N THR A 73 9.82 2.06 11.09
CA THR A 73 9.75 3.34 10.41
C THR A 73 10.73 3.49 9.26
N ILE A 74 10.32 4.20 8.22
CA ILE A 74 11.19 4.67 7.13
C ILE A 74 11.06 6.19 6.99
N SER A 75 12.09 6.86 6.49
CA SER A 75 12.02 8.29 6.16
C SER A 75 10.98 8.58 5.05
N ARG A 76 10.27 9.70 5.15
CA ARG A 76 9.28 10.14 4.16
C ARG A 76 9.92 10.42 2.80
N ASP A 77 11.14 10.97 2.77
CA ASP A 77 11.90 11.23 1.53
C ASP A 77 12.31 9.95 0.79
N ALA A 78 12.28 8.82 1.50
CA ALA A 78 12.58 7.52 0.93
C ALA A 78 11.40 6.88 0.18
N GLN A 79 10.18 7.42 0.30
CA GLN A 79 8.95 6.84 -0.25
C GLN A 79 9.03 6.63 -1.77
N ASN A 80 9.40 7.68 -2.50
CA ASN A 80 9.42 7.70 -3.97
C ASN A 80 10.48 6.77 -4.60
N LYS A 81 11.38 6.20 -3.77
CA LYS A 81 12.47 5.31 -4.21
C LYS A 81 12.35 3.89 -3.67
N LEU A 82 11.38 3.60 -2.79
CA LEU A 82 11.32 2.32 -2.11
C LEU A 82 10.42 1.31 -2.84
N VAL A 83 9.31 1.77 -3.39
CA VAL A 83 8.33 0.91 -4.05
C VAL A 83 8.11 1.42 -5.46
N GLU A 84 8.37 0.57 -6.45
CA GLU A 84 8.03 0.85 -7.85
C GLU A 84 6.53 0.60 -8.07
N PRO A 85 5.89 1.26 -9.04
CA PRO A 85 4.49 0.99 -9.37
C PRO A 85 4.27 -0.50 -9.70
N ASN A 86 3.17 -1.08 -9.19
CA ASN A 86 2.86 -2.50 -9.40
C ASN A 86 2.48 -2.77 -10.88
N PRO A 87 3.07 -3.80 -11.54
CA PRO A 87 2.83 -4.11 -12.95
C PRO A 87 1.38 -4.48 -13.32
N SER A 88 0.57 -4.95 -12.38
CA SER A 88 -0.84 -5.32 -12.62
C SER A 88 -1.81 -4.13 -12.53
N SER A 89 -1.35 -2.94 -12.13
CA SER A 89 -2.20 -1.74 -12.05
C SER A 89 -2.43 -1.15 -13.46
N THR A 90 -3.33 -1.76 -14.23
CA THR A 90 -3.80 -1.25 -15.54
C THR A 90 -4.70 -0.02 -15.41
N VAL A 91 -5.12 0.34 -14.19
CA VAL A 91 -5.90 1.55 -13.92
C VAL A 91 -4.96 2.74 -13.67
N ARG A 92 -4.84 3.56 -14.73
CA ARG A 92 -4.49 4.99 -14.76
C ARG A 92 -3.38 5.45 -13.79
N LYS A 93 -2.23 5.75 -14.39
CA LYS A 93 -1.04 6.48 -13.89
C LYS A 93 -1.28 7.78 -13.08
N ALA A 94 -2.51 8.19 -12.80
CA ALA A 94 -2.84 9.51 -12.24
C ALA A 94 -3.35 9.49 -10.78
N PHE A 95 -3.70 8.34 -10.20
CA PHE A 95 -4.28 8.28 -8.83
C PHE A 95 -3.75 7.15 -7.95
N ASN A 96 -2.83 6.31 -8.44
CA ASN A 96 -2.45 5.06 -7.79
C ASN A 96 -0.95 5.00 -7.43
N ASP A 97 -0.43 6.05 -6.79
CA ASP A 97 0.88 6.00 -6.15
C ASP A 97 0.80 5.02 -4.98
N ILE A 98 1.28 3.79 -5.21
CA ILE A 98 1.37 2.78 -4.18
C ILE A 98 2.34 3.24 -3.09
N THR A 99 1.80 3.73 -1.98
CA THR A 99 2.64 4.17 -0.87
C THR A 99 3.33 2.97 -0.23
N PRO A 100 4.51 3.13 0.41
CA PRO A 100 5.16 2.03 1.10
C PRO A 100 4.26 1.31 2.10
N VAL A 101 3.38 2.05 2.77
CA VAL A 101 2.41 1.48 3.71
C VAL A 101 1.42 0.56 2.99
N VAL A 102 0.83 1.02 1.87
CA VAL A 102 -0.08 0.20 1.06
C VAL A 102 0.66 -1.03 0.51
N ALA A 103 1.88 -0.86 0.00
CA ALA A 103 2.67 -1.96 -0.54
C ALA A 103 2.90 -3.08 0.47
N PHE A 104 3.39 -2.74 1.67
CA PHE A 104 3.71 -3.75 2.68
C PHE A 104 2.47 -4.34 3.35
N CYS A 105 1.41 -3.54 3.55
CA CYS A 105 0.12 -4.08 3.98
C CYS A 105 -0.47 -5.02 2.92
N ARG A 106 -0.31 -4.72 1.62
CA ARG A 106 -0.76 -5.58 0.52
C ARG A 106 -0.02 -6.90 0.49
N ILE A 107 1.30 -6.87 0.65
CA ILE A 107 2.17 -8.05 0.64
C ILE A 107 1.86 -9.00 1.81
N TRP A 108 1.62 -8.48 3.03
CA TRP A 108 1.54 -9.30 4.24
C TRP A 108 0.16 -9.44 4.88
N ARG A 109 -0.85 -8.66 4.48
CA ARG A 109 -2.17 -8.67 5.13
C ARG A 109 -3.36 -8.67 4.19
N TRP A 110 -3.39 -7.80 3.19
CA TRP A 110 -4.58 -7.59 2.35
C TRP A 110 -4.21 -7.47 0.88
N PRO A 111 -4.16 -8.57 0.11
CA PRO A 111 -3.69 -8.56 -1.28
C PRO A 111 -4.52 -7.69 -2.22
N ASP A 112 -5.79 -7.45 -1.90
CA ASP A 112 -6.72 -6.59 -2.67
C ASP A 112 -6.70 -5.12 -2.23
N LEU A 113 -5.78 -4.72 -1.35
CA LEU A 113 -5.63 -3.35 -0.90
C LEU A 113 -5.09 -2.46 -2.04
N ASN A 114 -5.79 -1.39 -2.35
CA ASN A 114 -5.45 -0.52 -3.48
C ASN A 114 -4.89 0.82 -3.02
N THR A 115 -5.50 1.42 -1.98
CA THR A 115 -5.19 2.79 -1.58
C THR A 115 -5.02 2.92 -0.07
N HIS A 116 -4.32 3.96 0.37
CA HIS A 116 -4.15 4.26 1.79
C HIS A 116 -5.46 4.69 2.46
N LEU A 117 -6.49 5.07 1.69
CA LEU A 117 -7.83 5.40 2.19
C LEU A 117 -8.56 4.17 2.76
N GLU A 118 -8.13 2.97 2.37
CA GLU A 118 -8.63 1.69 2.91
C GLU A 118 -7.90 1.30 4.20
N LEU A 119 -7.03 2.16 4.76
CA LEU A 119 -6.27 1.89 5.98
C LEU A 119 -6.55 2.95 7.06
N ARG A 120 -6.78 2.48 8.28
CA ARG A 120 -6.83 3.31 9.50
C ARG A 120 -5.70 2.90 10.45
N PRO A 121 -4.86 3.82 10.94
CA PRO A 121 -3.84 3.46 11.92
C PRO A 121 -4.45 3.14 13.29
N ILE A 122 -3.82 2.23 14.03
CA ILE A 122 -4.16 1.99 15.43
C ILE A 122 -3.70 3.16 16.31
N LYS A 123 -4.37 3.34 17.45
CA LYS A 123 -4.12 4.47 18.38
C LYS A 123 -2.69 4.51 18.91
N THR A 124 -2.02 3.36 19.01
CA THR A 124 -0.66 3.23 19.54
C THR A 124 0.43 3.51 18.50
N CYS A 125 0.08 3.73 17.23
CA CYS A 125 1.06 3.98 16.18
C CYS A 125 1.52 5.45 16.18
N SER A 126 2.68 5.72 16.78
CA SER A 126 3.25 7.07 16.85
C SER A 126 3.70 7.66 15.51
N TYR A 127 3.86 6.83 14.47
CA TYR A 127 4.41 7.21 13.17
C TYR A 127 3.47 6.84 12.01
N ALA A 128 2.16 6.73 12.25
CA ALA A 128 1.20 6.47 11.19
C ALA A 128 1.37 7.42 9.99
N PHE A 129 1.13 6.90 8.79
CA PHE A 129 1.31 7.62 7.52
C PHE A 129 0.64 9.01 7.46
N GLN A 130 -0.53 9.13 8.12
CA GLN A 130 -1.33 10.36 8.18
C GLN A 130 -0.70 11.45 9.05
N HIS A 131 0.23 11.11 9.94
CA HIS A 131 0.97 12.13 10.70
C HIS A 131 2.00 12.79 9.78
N GLU A 132 2.06 14.11 9.78
CA GLU A 132 3.04 14.93 9.04
C GLU A 132 4.45 14.88 9.66
N LYS A 133 4.91 13.68 10.03
CA LYS A 133 6.26 13.42 10.53
C LYS A 133 7.21 13.08 9.38
N ASP A 134 8.50 13.30 9.63
CA ASP A 134 9.61 12.94 8.72
C ASP A 134 9.77 11.43 8.52
N GLN A 135 9.12 10.64 9.38
CA GLN A 135 9.13 9.19 9.35
C GLN A 135 7.72 8.64 9.28
N ILE A 136 7.56 7.52 8.56
CA ILE A 136 6.30 6.79 8.42
C ILE A 136 6.47 5.34 8.87
N CYS A 137 5.46 4.81 9.57
CA CYS A 137 5.39 3.43 10.00
C CYS A 137 4.93 2.54 8.85
N VAL A 138 5.67 1.47 8.59
CA VAL A 138 5.36 0.43 7.59
C VAL A 138 5.08 -0.92 8.23
N ASN A 139 4.96 -1.00 9.57
CA ASN A 139 4.49 -2.21 10.26
C ASN A 139 3.03 -2.47 9.83
N PRO A 140 2.72 -3.58 9.13
CA PRO A 140 1.38 -3.81 8.63
C PRO A 140 0.35 -4.04 9.75
N TYR A 141 0.77 -4.46 10.95
CA TYR A 141 -0.10 -4.65 12.12
C TYR A 141 -0.41 -3.36 12.88
N HIS A 142 0.13 -2.22 12.44
CA HIS A 142 -0.22 -0.90 12.96
C HIS A 142 -1.37 -0.23 12.20
N TYR A 143 -1.98 -0.95 11.26
CA TYR A 143 -3.12 -0.50 10.49
C TYR A 143 -4.26 -1.50 10.59
N GLU A 144 -5.47 -1.02 10.35
CA GLU A 144 -6.70 -1.79 10.20
C GLU A 144 -7.25 -1.49 8.81
N GLN A 145 -7.75 -2.51 8.11
CA GLN A 145 -8.45 -2.30 6.86
C GLN A 145 -9.83 -1.73 7.16
N VAL A 146 -10.19 -0.67 6.45
CA VAL A 146 -11.51 -0.04 6.50
C VAL A 146 -12.08 0.07 5.10
N VAL A 147 -13.41 0.13 4.99
CA VAL A 147 -14.06 0.42 3.71
C VAL A 147 -13.76 1.88 3.37
N ALA A 148 -13.05 2.11 2.27
CA ALA A 148 -12.81 3.47 1.81
C ALA A 148 -14.16 4.11 1.43
N PRO A 149 -14.51 5.30 1.95
CA PRO A 149 -15.81 5.93 1.73
C PRO A 149 -16.09 6.17 0.24
N CYS A 150 -15.05 6.31 -0.58
CA CYS A 150 -15.19 6.49 -2.02
C CYS A 150 -15.25 5.18 -2.82
N LYS A 151 -15.07 3.98 -2.26
CA LYS A 151 -15.12 2.74 -3.08
C LYS A 151 -16.54 2.47 -3.58
N GLU A 152 -17.54 2.79 -2.77
CA GLU A 152 -18.96 2.80 -3.16
C GLU A 152 -19.26 3.91 -4.17
N TYR A 153 -18.73 5.11 -3.96
CA TYR A 153 -18.95 6.26 -4.85
C TYR A 153 -18.15 6.19 -6.17
N ILE A 154 -16.96 5.61 -6.22
CA ILE A 154 -16.14 5.49 -7.44
C ILE A 154 -16.70 4.41 -8.36
N LEU A 155 -17.22 3.30 -7.82
CA LEU A 155 -17.99 2.34 -8.63
C LEU A 155 -19.22 3.02 -9.24
N ALA A 156 -19.95 3.82 -8.45
CA ALA A 156 -21.08 4.60 -8.94
C ALA A 156 -20.67 5.66 -9.98
N ILE A 157 -19.57 6.40 -9.74
CA ILE A 157 -19.06 7.44 -10.65
C ILE A 157 -18.45 6.85 -11.93
N CYS A 158 -17.85 5.66 -11.90
CA CYS A 158 -17.34 4.99 -13.10
C CYS A 158 -18.47 4.49 -14.01
N CYS A 159 -19.63 4.13 -13.47
CA CYS A 159 -20.83 3.89 -14.27
C CYS A 159 -21.39 5.18 -14.89
N VAL A 160 -21.26 6.32 -14.22
CA VAL A 160 -21.73 7.64 -14.74
C VAL A 160 -20.74 8.25 -15.74
N SER A 161 -19.44 8.09 -15.51
CA SER A 161 -18.35 8.71 -16.31
C SER A 161 -18.16 8.14 -17.72
N LEU A 162 -18.95 7.13 -18.16
CA LEU A 162 -18.97 6.76 -19.58
C LEU A 162 -19.69 7.82 -20.45
N ASN A 163 -20.34 8.82 -19.85
CA ASN A 163 -21.19 9.77 -20.59
C ASN A 163 -20.91 11.27 -20.38
N THR A 164 -19.84 11.73 -19.70
CA THR A 164 -19.64 13.18 -19.54
C THR A 164 -18.19 13.65 -19.64
N GLU A 165 -18.00 14.69 -20.45
CA GLU A 165 -16.74 15.41 -20.70
C GLU A 165 -16.20 16.11 -19.44
N THR A 166 -14.86 16.14 -19.34
CA THR A 166 -14.05 16.60 -18.22
C THR A 166 -14.05 18.13 -18.03
N VAL A 167 -14.10 18.65 -16.79
CA VAL A 167 -13.69 20.05 -16.48
C VAL A 167 -12.91 20.13 -15.15
N SER A 168 -12.06 21.15 -15.07
CA SER A 168 -10.79 21.38 -14.36
C SER A 168 -10.72 21.40 -12.83
N THR A 169 -9.47 21.39 -12.35
CA THR A 169 -8.98 21.25 -10.96
C THR A 169 -8.62 22.58 -10.27
N ASP A 170 -9.10 22.77 -9.03
CA ASP A 170 -8.64 23.83 -8.12
C ASP A 170 -8.49 23.28 -6.68
N TYR A 171 -7.42 23.68 -5.99
CA TYR A 171 -6.82 23.08 -4.77
C TYR A 171 -7.63 23.18 -3.45
N THR A 172 -8.95 23.34 -3.48
CA THR A 172 -9.77 23.39 -2.26
C THR A 172 -11.02 22.51 -2.36
N GLY A 173 -10.82 21.20 -2.24
CA GLY A 173 -11.89 20.23 -2.06
C GLY A 173 -12.65 19.88 -3.36
N ILE A 174 -12.80 18.58 -3.60
CA ILE A 174 -13.59 18.05 -4.70
C ILE A 174 -15.06 18.43 -4.45
N ARG A 175 -15.59 19.42 -5.17
CA ARG A 175 -17.05 19.68 -5.25
C ARG A 175 -17.57 19.02 -6.52
N ILE A 176 -18.10 17.81 -6.38
CA ILE A 176 -18.89 17.18 -7.45
C ILE A 176 -20.24 17.89 -7.49
N ARG A 177 -20.51 18.69 -8.52
CA ARG A 177 -21.87 19.12 -8.84
C ARG A 177 -22.53 17.97 -9.59
N TYR A 178 -23.45 17.28 -8.93
CA TYR A 178 -24.34 16.33 -9.61
C TYR A 178 -25.38 17.14 -10.37
N ASN A 179 -25.40 17.02 -11.71
CA ASN A 179 -26.60 17.30 -12.47
C ASN A 179 -27.43 16.03 -12.42
N ILE A 180 -28.33 15.93 -11.44
CA ILE A 180 -29.25 14.80 -11.32
C ILE A 180 -30.35 15.04 -12.36
N GLU A 181 -30.16 14.59 -13.59
CA GLU A 181 -31.30 14.27 -14.42
C GLU A 181 -31.87 12.95 -13.91
N LEU A 182 -32.99 13.05 -13.19
CA LEU A 182 -33.81 11.91 -12.85
C LEU A 182 -34.29 11.27 -14.17
N ILE A 183 -33.69 10.14 -14.56
CA ILE A 183 -34.27 9.30 -15.59
C ILE A 183 -35.58 8.76 -15.00
N THR A 184 -36.70 9.36 -15.39
CA THR A 184 -38.03 8.82 -15.10
C THR A 184 -38.16 7.48 -15.80
N TYR A 185 -38.33 6.42 -15.02
CA TYR A 185 -38.64 5.09 -15.52
C TYR A 185 -40.09 5.10 -16.03
N GLU A 186 -40.29 5.32 -17.33
CA GLU A 186 -41.60 5.09 -17.93
C GLU A 186 -41.84 3.58 -17.98
N GLY A 187 -42.67 3.10 -17.06
CA GLY A 187 -43.18 1.73 -17.07
C GLY A 187 -43.99 1.50 -18.34
N GLY A 188 -43.41 0.76 -19.29
CA GLY A 188 -44.10 0.32 -20.49
C GLY A 188 -45.31 -0.55 -20.14
N THR A 189 -46.49 -0.06 -20.46
CA THR A 189 -47.73 -0.84 -20.48
C THR A 189 -47.66 -1.85 -21.62
N ARG A 190 -47.77 -3.14 -21.28
CA ARG A 190 -48.00 -4.24 -22.22
C ARG A 190 -49.44 -4.14 -22.72
N SER A 191 -49.61 -3.83 -24.00
CA SER A 191 -50.88 -3.92 -24.71
C SER A 191 -51.11 -5.36 -25.18
N ASP A 192 -52.30 -5.88 -24.86
CA ASP A 192 -52.92 -7.05 -25.51
C ASP A 192 -53.39 -6.73 -26.93
#